data_AF-A0A0U5JBW3-F1
#
_entry.id   AF-A0A0U5JBW3-F1
#
_cell.length_a   1.000
_cell.length_b   1.000
_cell.length_c   1.000
_cell.angle_alpha   90.00
_cell.angle_beta   90.00
_cell.angle_gamma   90.00
#
_symmetry.space_group_name_H-M   'P 1'
#
loop_
_entity.id
_entity.type
_entity.pdbx_description
1 polymer ?
#
loop_
_entity_poly.entity_id
_entity_poly.type
_entity_poly.pdbx_seq_one_letter_code
_entity_poly.pdbx_strand_id
1 'polypeptide(L)'
;MAEDTNPEEIRPEERVKKQQLAIASSMKVEKAVLYVLNTVADWHVREWLYICAVDGMPAEQLKNFAETKTNVLEIKKERMVFLRDRYVQTDPLQLKIETLQKEVQEVCQESRQARSTIENGLEDALKKQAQAQTETIHVKDEIIAMLKNQVLDLQEDRKAFPSEKEIVPKSGTDNTVLEALDVGAKTLHRTKKKSGAGQLLSLIRRNAETKKFIERYIQSDKMSTEQTNFLLDCLEEGMSVKDIEAFAAPGLSLEMMSRLKKFSQKDYGEE
;
A
#
# COMPACT_ATOMS: atom_id res chain seq x y z
N MET A 1 -61.49 -72.52 -11.46
CA MET A 1 -61.46 -71.04 -11.42
C MET A 1 -60.50 -70.68 -10.32
N ALA A 2 -59.25 -70.38 -10.67
CA ALA A 2 -58.26 -69.92 -9.70
C ALA A 2 -58.43 -68.41 -9.60
N GLU A 3 -58.85 -67.93 -8.42
CA GLU A 3 -58.84 -66.51 -8.09
C GLU A 3 -57.39 -66.05 -8.03
N ASP A 4 -56.98 -65.38 -9.10
CA ASP A 4 -55.71 -64.69 -9.22
C ASP A 4 -55.68 -63.58 -8.15
N THR A 5 -55.00 -63.86 -7.05
CA THR A 5 -54.86 -62.95 -5.93
C THR A 5 -53.86 -61.89 -6.34
N ASN A 6 -54.35 -60.72 -6.76
CA ASN A 6 -53.54 -59.56 -7.11
C ASN A 6 -52.61 -59.21 -5.92
N PRO A 7 -51.28 -59.33 -6.05
CA PRO A 7 -50.38 -59.01 -4.96
C PRO A 7 -50.49 -57.51 -4.67
N GLU A 8 -50.78 -57.18 -3.41
CA GLU A 8 -50.89 -55.83 -2.87
C GLU A 8 -50.02 -54.82 -3.62
N GLU A 9 -50.65 -53.89 -4.32
CA GLU A 9 -49.99 -52.80 -5.01
C GLU A 9 -49.27 -51.95 -3.96
N ILE A 10 -47.97 -52.21 -3.78
CA ILE A 10 -47.14 -51.57 -2.75
C ILE A 10 -47.31 -50.06 -2.88
N ARG A 11 -47.84 -49.43 -1.83
CA ARG A 11 -48.06 -47.98 -1.78
C ARG A 11 -46.78 -47.26 -2.25
N PRO A 12 -46.87 -46.26 -3.14
CA PRO A 12 -45.71 -45.56 -3.69
C PRO A 12 -44.70 -45.13 -2.62
N GLU A 13 -45.18 -44.61 -1.49
CA GLU A 13 -44.38 -44.19 -0.34
C GLU A 13 -43.51 -45.31 0.25
N GLU A 14 -44.02 -46.54 0.33
CA GLU A 14 -43.27 -47.68 0.86
C GLU A 14 -42.17 -48.12 -0.12
N ARG A 15 -42.45 -48.01 -1.42
CA ARG A 15 -41.44 -48.26 -2.46
C ARG A 15 -40.30 -47.24 -2.38
N VAL A 16 -40.62 -45.95 -2.23
CA VAL A 16 -39.57 -44.92 -2.12
C VAL A 16 -38.81 -45.05 -0.80
N LYS A 17 -39.46 -45.40 0.32
CA LYS A 17 -38.77 -45.70 1.59
C LYS A 17 -37.72 -46.82 1.42
N LYS A 18 -38.08 -47.92 0.77
CA LYS A 18 -37.15 -49.03 0.48
C LYS A 18 -35.95 -48.56 -0.36
N GLN A 19 -36.19 -47.73 -1.37
CA GLN A 19 -35.13 -47.17 -2.21
C GLN A 19 -34.21 -46.22 -1.43
N GLN A 20 -34.78 -45.32 -0.63
CA GLN A 20 -34.02 -44.41 0.25
C GLN A 20 -33.08 -45.18 1.19
N LEU A 21 -33.58 -46.25 1.83
CA LEU A 21 -32.76 -47.10 2.70
C LEU A 21 -31.65 -47.84 1.93
N ALA A 22 -31.96 -48.34 0.73
CA ALA A 22 -30.96 -49.01 -0.11
C ALA A 22 -29.84 -48.05 -0.56
N ILE A 23 -30.20 -46.83 -0.98
CA ILE A 23 -29.24 -45.80 -1.40
C ILE A 23 -28.44 -45.29 -0.19
N ALA A 24 -29.08 -45.01 0.94
CA ALA A 24 -28.36 -44.60 2.15
C ALA A 24 -27.36 -45.68 2.60
N SER A 25 -27.77 -46.94 2.55
CA SER A 25 -26.88 -48.06 2.86
C SER A 25 -25.70 -48.16 1.87
N SER A 26 -25.91 -47.93 0.56
CA SER A 26 -24.82 -47.96 -0.42
C SER A 26 -23.86 -46.77 -0.26
N MET A 27 -24.37 -45.63 0.19
CA MET A 27 -23.60 -44.44 0.57
C MET A 27 -22.87 -44.59 1.91
N LYS A 28 -22.95 -45.77 2.55
CA LYS A 28 -22.32 -46.06 3.85
C LYS A 28 -22.81 -45.19 4.99
N VAL A 29 -24.06 -44.73 4.94
CA VAL A 29 -24.74 -44.08 6.07
C VAL A 29 -24.77 -45.03 7.27
N GLU A 30 -24.56 -44.49 8.46
CA GLU A 30 -24.51 -45.28 9.70
C GLU A 30 -25.80 -46.08 9.95
N LYS A 31 -25.65 -47.29 10.51
CA LYS A 31 -26.79 -48.17 10.82
C LYS A 31 -27.80 -47.53 11.77
N ALA A 32 -27.35 -46.70 12.70
CA ALA A 32 -28.22 -45.96 13.61
C ALA A 32 -29.15 -45.01 12.85
N VAL A 33 -28.64 -44.34 11.81
CA VAL A 33 -29.42 -43.44 10.96
C VAL A 33 -30.37 -44.22 10.06
N LEU A 34 -29.95 -45.37 9.52
CA LEU A 34 -30.84 -46.26 8.76
C LEU A 34 -32.04 -46.72 9.61
N TYR A 35 -31.82 -47.02 10.89
CA TYR A 35 -32.89 -47.34 11.83
C TYR A 35 -33.85 -46.15 12.01
N VAL A 36 -33.32 -44.94 12.20
CA VAL A 36 -34.13 -43.72 12.28
C VAL A 36 -34.99 -43.56 11.02
N LEU A 37 -34.39 -43.61 9.82
CA LEU A 37 -35.11 -43.48 8.56
C LEU A 37 -36.19 -44.57 8.38
N ASN A 38 -35.95 -45.78 8.88
CA ASN A 38 -36.94 -46.86 8.80
C ASN A 38 -38.13 -46.68 9.78
N THR A 39 -37.93 -45.98 10.90
CA THR A 39 -38.95 -45.82 11.96
C THR A 39 -39.82 -44.58 11.80
N VAL A 40 -39.33 -43.53 11.13
CA VAL A 40 -40.09 -42.30 10.91
C VAL A 40 -41.29 -42.56 9.99
N ALA A 41 -42.50 -42.35 10.52
CA ALA A 41 -43.75 -42.58 9.82
C ALA A 41 -44.02 -41.52 8.74
N ASP A 42 -43.86 -40.23 9.09
CA ASP A 42 -44.11 -39.11 8.18
C ASP A 42 -43.16 -39.16 6.98
N TRP A 43 -43.75 -39.28 5.79
CA TRP A 43 -43.04 -39.32 4.52
C TRP A 43 -42.15 -38.10 4.30
N HIS A 44 -42.67 -36.89 4.54
CA HIS A 44 -41.96 -35.64 4.24
C HIS A 44 -40.80 -35.42 5.20
N VAL A 45 -41.00 -35.73 6.48
CA VAL A 45 -39.92 -35.66 7.48
C VAL A 45 -38.83 -36.68 7.13
N ARG A 46 -39.21 -37.92 6.80
CA ARG A 46 -38.24 -38.96 6.41
C ARG A 46 -37.44 -38.59 5.18
N GLU A 47 -38.07 -38.00 4.16
CA GLU A 47 -37.39 -37.54 2.95
C GLU A 47 -36.30 -36.52 3.28
N TRP A 48 -36.60 -35.52 4.11
CA TRP A 48 -35.61 -34.53 4.51
C TRP A 48 -34.51 -35.11 5.41
N LEU A 49 -34.84 -36.02 6.32
CA LEU A 49 -33.84 -36.74 7.11
C LEU A 49 -32.92 -37.60 6.24
N TYR A 50 -33.46 -38.23 5.20
CA TYR A 50 -32.68 -39.00 4.23
C TYR A 50 -31.69 -38.11 3.47
N ILE A 51 -32.14 -36.95 2.98
CA ILE A 51 -31.27 -35.98 2.31
C ILE A 51 -30.14 -35.56 3.26
N CYS A 52 -30.47 -35.18 4.50
CA CYS A 52 -29.49 -34.80 5.52
C CYS A 52 -28.50 -35.93 5.85
N ALA A 53 -28.96 -37.19 5.86
CA ALA A 53 -28.10 -38.35 6.07
C ALA A 53 -27.10 -38.54 4.92
N VAL A 54 -27.55 -38.36 3.67
CA VAL A 54 -26.67 -38.43 2.48
C VAL A 54 -25.67 -37.27 2.45
N ASP A 55 -26.06 -36.07 2.93
CA ASP A 55 -25.14 -34.95 3.12
C ASP A 55 -24.11 -35.20 4.24
N GLY A 56 -24.25 -36.29 5.00
CA GLY A 56 -23.36 -36.69 6.08
C GLY A 56 -23.54 -35.90 7.37
N MET A 57 -24.76 -35.43 7.65
CA MET A 57 -25.07 -34.85 8.96
C MET A 57 -24.93 -35.90 10.08
N PRO A 58 -24.50 -35.50 11.30
CA PRO A 58 -24.26 -36.43 12.41
C PRO A 58 -25.51 -37.23 12.81
N ALA A 59 -25.32 -38.51 13.13
CA ALA A 59 -26.41 -39.41 13.50
C ALA A 59 -27.22 -38.93 14.71
N GLU A 60 -26.54 -38.34 15.70
CA GLU A 60 -27.18 -37.77 16.90
C GLU A 60 -28.15 -36.65 16.55
N GLN A 61 -27.76 -35.76 15.63
CA GLN A 61 -28.60 -34.65 15.20
C GLN A 61 -29.84 -35.14 14.45
N LEU A 62 -29.68 -36.13 13.57
CA LEU A 62 -30.79 -36.74 12.83
C LEU A 62 -31.76 -37.50 13.75
N LYS A 63 -31.23 -38.18 14.77
CA LYS A 63 -32.03 -38.84 15.80
C LYS A 63 -32.84 -37.83 16.60
N ASN A 64 -32.23 -36.71 17.00
CA ASN A 64 -32.92 -35.64 17.71
C ASN A 64 -34.08 -35.05 16.89
N PHE A 65 -33.90 -34.85 15.58
CA PHE A 65 -34.99 -34.39 14.71
C PHE A 65 -36.17 -35.36 14.66
N ALA A 66 -35.87 -36.65 14.58
CA ALA A 66 -36.90 -37.69 14.57
C ALA A 66 -37.65 -37.80 15.91
N GLU A 67 -36.96 -37.63 17.04
CA GLU A 67 -37.54 -37.75 18.38
C GLU A 67 -38.34 -36.51 18.79
N THR A 68 -37.88 -35.31 18.43
CA THR A 68 -38.51 -34.04 18.81
C THR A 68 -39.66 -33.63 17.89
N LYS A 69 -39.98 -34.44 16.87
CA LYS A 69 -40.98 -34.11 15.82
C LYS A 69 -40.72 -32.76 15.17
N THR A 70 -39.45 -32.45 14.93
CA THR A 70 -39.01 -31.24 14.23
C THR A 70 -39.75 -31.13 12.91
N ASN A 71 -40.31 -29.94 12.62
CA ASN A 71 -41.00 -29.72 11.37
C ASN A 71 -40.01 -29.66 10.19
N VAL A 72 -40.50 -29.87 8.98
CA VAL A 72 -39.68 -29.86 7.77
C VAL A 72 -38.93 -28.53 7.55
N LEU A 73 -39.48 -27.38 7.98
CA LEU A 73 -38.81 -26.08 7.82
C LEU A 73 -37.57 -25.96 8.72
N GLU A 74 -37.65 -26.45 9.95
CA GLU A 74 -36.53 -26.49 10.88
C GLU A 74 -35.43 -27.43 10.38
N ILE A 75 -35.78 -28.63 9.88
CA ILE A 75 -34.79 -29.56 9.30
C ILE A 75 -34.06 -28.91 8.11
N LYS A 76 -34.79 -28.20 7.23
CA LYS A 76 -34.17 -27.45 6.11
C LYS A 76 -33.22 -26.37 6.61
N LYS A 77 -33.63 -25.61 7.64
CA LYS A 77 -32.82 -24.53 8.20
C LYS A 77 -31.52 -25.06 8.78
N GLU A 78 -31.60 -26.10 9.61
CA GLU A 78 -30.43 -26.75 10.22
C GLU A 78 -29.50 -27.36 9.17
N ARG A 79 -30.06 -28.01 8.14
CA ARG A 79 -29.30 -28.52 7.00
C ARG A 79 -28.51 -27.40 6.29
N MET A 80 -29.14 -26.25 6.04
CA MET A 80 -28.46 -25.12 5.39
C MET A 80 -27.32 -24.57 6.24
N VAL A 81 -27.45 -24.57 7.57
CA VAL A 81 -26.37 -24.21 8.48
C VAL A 81 -25.24 -25.23 8.41
N PHE A 82 -25.55 -26.52 8.53
CA PHE A 82 -24.54 -27.59 8.42
C PHE A 82 -23.76 -27.54 7.11
N LEU A 83 -24.46 -27.42 5.96
CA LEU A 83 -23.81 -27.34 4.66
C LEU A 83 -22.96 -26.09 4.54
N ARG A 84 -23.46 -24.94 5.03
CA ARG A 84 -22.65 -23.72 5.09
C ARG A 84 -21.37 -23.97 5.86
N ASP A 85 -21.45 -24.47 7.09
CA ASP A 85 -20.26 -24.62 7.93
C ASP A 85 -19.25 -25.61 7.32
N ARG A 86 -19.74 -26.71 6.74
CA ARG A 86 -18.93 -27.71 6.06
C ARG A 86 -18.20 -27.17 4.83
N TYR A 87 -18.89 -26.36 4.02
CA TYR A 87 -18.35 -25.84 2.75
C TYR A 87 -17.68 -24.48 2.87
N VAL A 88 -18.01 -23.66 3.86
CA VAL A 88 -17.35 -22.37 4.11
C VAL A 88 -15.91 -22.57 4.57
N GLN A 89 -15.64 -23.57 5.41
CA GLN A 89 -14.26 -23.90 5.82
C GLN A 89 -13.44 -24.54 4.69
N THR A 90 -14.10 -25.14 3.70
CA THR A 90 -13.43 -25.77 2.56
C THR A 90 -13.46 -24.92 1.29
N ASP A 91 -14.07 -23.73 1.32
CA ASP A 91 -14.09 -22.80 0.20
C ASP A 91 -12.73 -22.11 0.10
N PRO A 92 -11.90 -22.44 -0.92
CA PRO A 92 -10.58 -21.85 -1.09
C PRO A 92 -10.66 -20.34 -1.30
N LEU A 93 -11.79 -19.82 -1.83
CA LEU A 93 -11.98 -18.39 -2.02
C LEU A 93 -12.22 -17.68 -0.68
N GLN A 94 -13.03 -18.25 0.20
CA GLN A 94 -13.29 -17.69 1.52
C GLN A 94 -12.00 -17.64 2.36
N LEU A 95 -11.22 -18.73 2.38
CA LEU A 95 -9.92 -18.77 3.05
C LEU A 95 -8.95 -17.70 2.50
N LYS A 96 -8.96 -17.49 1.18
CA LYS A 96 -8.13 -16.47 0.53
C LYS A 96 -8.58 -15.05 0.87
N ILE A 97 -9.89 -14.81 0.94
CA ILE A 97 -10.46 -13.53 1.38
C ILE A 97 -10.04 -13.24 2.82
N GLU A 98 -10.18 -14.20 3.73
CA GLU A 98 -9.78 -14.03 5.13
C GLU A 98 -8.28 -13.77 5.28
N THR A 99 -7.45 -14.47 4.51
CA THR A 99 -6.00 -14.24 4.48
C THR A 99 -5.66 -12.83 3.98
N LEU A 100 -6.25 -12.41 2.86
CA LEU A 100 -6.03 -11.08 2.29
C LEU A 100 -6.53 -9.97 3.23
N GLN A 101 -7.65 -10.17 3.91
CA GLN A 101 -8.15 -9.21 4.91
C GLN A 101 -7.14 -9.02 6.04
N LYS A 102 -6.53 -10.11 6.52
CA LYS A 102 -5.51 -10.05 7.56
C LYS A 102 -4.25 -9.31 7.07
N GLU A 103 -3.77 -9.62 5.87
CA GLU A 103 -2.62 -8.95 5.26
C GLU A 103 -2.87 -7.45 5.08
N VAL A 104 -4.06 -7.06 4.58
CA VAL A 104 -4.43 -5.64 4.42
C VAL A 104 -4.48 -4.93 5.77
N GLN A 105 -5.00 -5.58 6.81
CA GLN A 105 -5.06 -5.01 8.15
C GLN A 105 -3.66 -4.76 8.73
N GLU A 106 -2.75 -5.72 8.54
CA GLU A 106 -1.35 -5.63 8.98
C GLU A 106 -0.60 -4.52 8.25
N VAL A 107 -0.68 -4.48 6.91
CA VAL A 107 -0.08 -3.42 6.09
C VAL A 107 -0.62 -2.03 6.48
N CYS A 108 -1.92 -1.93 6.75
CA CYS A 108 -2.53 -0.68 7.19
C CYS A 108 -2.02 -0.25 8.58
N GLN A 109 -1.78 -1.20 9.49
CA GLN A 109 -1.22 -0.93 10.80
C GLN A 109 0.24 -0.49 10.71
N GLU A 110 1.06 -1.20 9.95
CA GLU A 110 2.47 -0.85 9.70
C GLU A 110 2.59 0.53 9.04
N SER A 111 1.73 0.82 8.05
CA SER A 111 1.72 2.13 7.38
C SER A 111 1.38 3.27 8.34
N ARG A 112 0.38 3.07 9.23
CA ARG A 112 0.05 4.06 10.27
C ARG A 112 1.21 4.27 11.24
N GLN A 113 1.85 3.19 11.67
CA GLN A 113 3.00 3.27 12.56
C GLN A 113 4.16 4.00 11.91
N ALA A 114 4.51 3.66 10.66
CA ALA A 114 5.56 4.33 9.90
C ALA A 114 5.29 5.83 9.76
N ARG A 115 4.07 6.22 9.37
CA ARG A 115 3.67 7.64 9.28
C ARG A 115 3.85 8.38 10.60
N SER A 116 3.35 7.82 11.70
CA SER A 116 3.51 8.44 13.02
C SER A 116 4.98 8.58 13.43
N THR A 117 5.81 7.59 13.11
CA THR A 117 7.25 7.63 13.44
C THR A 117 7.96 8.73 12.64
N ILE A 118 7.57 8.92 11.38
CA ILE A 118 8.11 9.98 10.51
C ILE A 118 7.64 11.35 10.98
N GLU A 119 6.35 11.52 11.26
CA GLU A 119 5.76 12.78 11.73
C GLU A 119 6.42 13.24 13.03
N ASN A 120 6.52 12.36 14.02
CA ASN A 120 7.19 12.67 15.29
C ASN A 120 8.68 12.99 15.08
N GLY A 121 9.37 12.22 14.25
CA GLY A 121 10.78 12.45 13.95
C GLY A 121 11.02 13.79 13.22
N LEU A 122 10.12 14.17 12.32
CA LEU A 122 10.17 15.44 11.61
C LEU A 122 9.88 16.61 12.55
N GLU A 123 8.88 16.49 13.41
CA GLU A 123 8.54 17.52 14.40
C GLU A 123 9.69 17.76 15.39
N ASP A 124 10.33 16.69 15.87
CA ASP A 124 11.52 16.77 16.70
C ASP A 124 12.70 17.44 15.98
N ALA A 125 12.92 17.09 14.71
CA ALA A 125 13.99 17.68 13.90
C ALA A 125 13.76 19.17 13.67
N LEU A 126 12.53 19.57 13.31
CA LEU A 126 12.14 20.97 13.11
C LEU A 126 12.29 21.78 14.40
N LYS A 127 11.86 21.22 15.53
CA LYS A 127 11.98 21.87 16.83
C LYS A 127 13.45 22.11 17.21
N LYS A 128 14.31 21.10 17.04
CA LYS A 128 15.75 21.24 17.28
C LYS A 128 16.39 22.28 16.36
N GLN A 129 15.99 22.31 15.08
CA GLN A 129 16.48 23.29 14.13
C GLN A 129 16.04 24.72 14.50
N ALA A 130 14.78 24.91 14.91
CA ALA A 130 14.27 26.21 15.34
C ALA A 130 14.99 26.73 16.60
N GLN A 131 15.26 25.84 17.57
CA GLN A 131 16.05 26.16 18.75
C GLN A 131 17.49 26.58 18.39
N ALA A 132 18.17 25.78 17.58
CA ALA A 132 19.55 26.09 17.14
C ALA A 132 19.63 27.42 16.37
N GLN A 133 18.64 27.73 15.53
CA GLN A 133 18.56 29.02 14.85
C GLN A 133 18.31 30.17 15.83
N THR A 134 17.46 29.97 16.83
CA THR A 134 17.17 31.00 17.86
C THR A 134 18.41 31.32 18.68
N GLU A 135 19.17 30.30 19.09
CA GLU A 135 20.46 30.46 19.77
C GLU A 135 21.47 31.18 18.88
N THR A 136 21.53 30.84 17.59
CA THR A 136 22.41 31.50 16.63
C THR A 136 22.05 32.98 16.46
N ILE A 137 20.76 33.30 16.38
CA ILE A 137 20.26 34.69 16.31
C ILE A 137 20.66 35.43 17.58
N HIS A 138 20.45 34.84 18.76
CA HIS A 138 20.83 35.43 20.03
C HIS A 138 22.32 35.79 20.10
N VAL A 139 23.21 34.85 19.73
CA VAL A 139 24.65 35.11 19.68
C VAL A 139 24.99 36.22 18.68
N LYS A 140 24.33 36.23 17.52
CA LYS A 140 24.53 37.31 16.52
C LYS A 140 24.09 38.67 17.05
N ASP A 141 22.96 38.74 17.77
CA ASP A 141 22.45 39.98 18.36
C ASP A 141 23.38 40.53 19.44
N GLU A 142 23.97 39.67 20.28
CA GLU A 142 25.00 40.06 21.26
C GLU A 142 26.23 40.66 20.58
N ILE A 143 26.73 40.01 19.52
CA ILE A 143 27.88 40.51 18.75
C ILE A 143 27.54 41.87 18.11
N ILE A 144 26.33 42.01 17.54
CA ILE A 144 25.87 43.29 16.97
C ILE A 144 25.85 44.39 18.04
N ALA A 145 25.40 44.08 19.26
CA ALA A 145 25.39 45.04 20.37
C ALA A 145 26.82 45.46 20.76
N MET A 146 27.75 44.50 20.86
CA MET A 146 29.16 44.80 21.15
C MET A 146 29.81 45.67 20.07
N LEU A 147 29.58 45.36 18.79
CA LEU A 147 30.11 46.13 17.66
C LEU A 147 29.52 47.54 17.62
N LYS A 148 28.22 47.70 17.91
CA LYS A 148 27.59 49.03 18.01
C LYS A 148 28.25 49.88 19.09
N ASN A 149 28.53 49.30 20.26
CA ASN A 149 29.23 50.01 21.34
C ASN A 149 30.65 50.41 20.92
N GLN A 150 31.42 49.50 20.32
CA GLN A 150 32.75 49.84 19.79
C GLN A 150 32.72 50.97 18.74
N VAL A 151 31.72 50.97 17.86
CA VAL A 151 31.56 52.04 16.86
C VAL A 151 31.25 53.38 17.52
N LEU A 152 30.45 53.40 18.60
CA LEU A 152 30.17 54.62 19.37
C LEU A 152 31.43 55.15 20.04
N ASP A 153 32.18 54.29 20.74
CA ASP A 153 33.43 54.66 21.41
C ASP A 153 34.43 55.27 20.41
N LEU A 154 34.64 54.62 19.27
CA LEU A 154 35.52 55.12 18.21
C LEU A 154 35.03 56.45 17.59
N GLN A 155 33.72 56.67 17.52
CA GLN A 155 33.16 57.94 17.07
C GLN A 155 33.36 59.06 18.11
N GLU A 156 33.29 58.75 19.40
CA GLU A 156 33.59 59.69 20.48
C GLU A 156 35.08 60.06 20.50
N ASP A 157 35.96 59.07 20.39
CA ASP A 157 37.42 59.28 20.28
C ASP A 157 37.78 60.16 19.08
N ARG A 158 37.11 59.96 17.93
CA ARG A 158 37.28 60.80 16.74
C ARG A 158 36.82 62.24 16.96
N LYS A 159 35.81 62.48 17.80
CA LYS A 159 35.35 63.83 18.16
C LYS A 159 36.28 64.50 19.19
N ALA A 160 36.92 63.71 20.06
CA ALA A 160 37.88 64.18 21.05
C ALA A 160 39.23 64.64 20.44
N PHE A 161 39.55 64.23 19.20
CA PHE A 161 40.74 64.67 18.46
C PHE A 161 40.40 65.26 17.08
N PRO A 162 40.08 66.57 16.98
CA PRO A 162 39.89 67.23 15.68
C PRO A 162 41.20 67.88 15.19
N SER A 163 41.98 67.16 14.38
CA SER A 163 42.99 67.73 13.46
C SER A 163 43.37 66.67 12.42
N GLU A 164 43.72 66.94 11.16
CA GLU A 164 44.01 68.15 10.40
C GLU A 164 43.91 67.79 8.90
N LYS A 165 43.28 68.68 8.11
CA LYS A 165 43.44 68.90 6.65
C LYS A 165 43.01 67.84 5.62
N GLU A 166 42.37 68.42 4.59
CA GLU A 166 41.94 67.87 3.31
C GLU A 166 43.07 67.16 2.55
N ILE A 167 42.77 65.96 2.00
CA ILE A 167 43.16 65.60 0.64
C ILE A 167 41.98 64.85 0.01
N VAL A 168 41.29 65.51 -0.92
CA VAL A 168 40.36 64.89 -1.87
C VAL A 168 41.18 64.22 -2.98
N PRO A 169 40.84 62.99 -3.40
CA PRO A 169 40.52 62.82 -4.82
C PRO A 169 39.14 62.19 -5.02
N LYS A 170 38.47 62.66 -6.08
CA LYS A 170 37.17 62.20 -6.55
C LYS A 170 37.27 60.92 -7.39
N SER A 171 36.16 60.18 -7.35
CA SER A 171 35.56 59.31 -8.38
C SER A 171 36.07 57.88 -8.56
N GLY A 172 35.10 56.95 -8.53
CA GLY A 172 35.24 55.55 -8.92
C GLY A 172 34.19 54.66 -8.24
N THR A 173 32.95 54.71 -8.72
CA THR A 173 31.87 53.76 -8.41
C THR A 173 32.26 52.34 -8.79
N ASP A 174 32.18 51.39 -7.86
CA ASP A 174 31.17 50.32 -7.91
C ASP A 174 31.29 49.35 -6.73
N ASN A 175 30.11 49.01 -6.19
CA ASN A 175 29.89 48.20 -5.01
C ASN A 175 30.51 46.80 -5.15
N THR A 176 31.46 46.47 -4.28
CA THR A 176 31.76 45.07 -3.95
C THR A 176 31.49 44.89 -2.46
N VAL A 177 30.25 44.54 -2.13
CA VAL A 177 29.88 44.11 -0.78
C VAL A 177 29.91 42.59 -0.75
N LEU A 178 30.68 42.10 0.22
CA LEU A 178 30.82 40.74 0.72
C LEU A 178 29.60 39.84 0.49
N GLU A 179 29.85 38.62 0.00
CA GLU A 179 29.17 37.44 0.54
C GLU A 179 30.20 36.49 1.13
N ALA A 180 30.09 36.34 2.45
CA ALA A 180 30.85 35.45 3.27
C ALA A 180 30.24 34.04 3.24
N LEU A 181 31.13 33.06 3.17
CA LEU A 181 31.12 31.83 3.97
C LEU A 181 29.75 31.18 4.23
N ASP A 182 29.38 30.21 3.40
CA ASP A 182 28.52 29.11 3.82
C ASP A 182 29.38 27.84 3.90
N VAL A 183 29.64 27.42 5.14
CA VAL A 183 30.32 26.17 5.48
C VAL A 183 29.33 25.29 6.21
N GLY A 184 29.00 24.16 5.59
CA GLY A 184 28.43 22.97 6.25
C GLY A 184 27.19 22.45 5.52
N ALA A 185 27.09 21.19 5.10
CA ALA A 185 27.85 20.01 5.46
C ALA A 185 27.50 18.85 4.49
N LYS A 186 28.44 17.94 4.26
CA LYS A 186 28.35 16.52 4.69
C LYS A 186 29.42 15.67 4.01
N THR A 187 30.18 15.00 4.86
CA THR A 187 31.03 13.86 4.58
C THR A 187 30.19 12.71 4.03
N LEU A 188 30.52 12.19 2.84
CA LEU A 188 30.43 10.76 2.55
C LEU A 188 31.27 10.41 1.30
N HIS A 189 32.31 9.62 1.57
CA HIS A 189 32.99 8.66 0.70
C HIS A 189 33.52 9.12 -0.68
N ARG A 190 34.86 9.25 -0.67
CA ARG A 190 35.81 9.20 -1.78
C ARG A 190 35.41 8.25 -2.93
N THR A 191 35.00 8.82 -4.06
CA THR A 191 35.30 8.27 -5.40
C THR A 191 35.82 9.39 -6.32
N LYS A 192 36.58 8.97 -7.33
CA LYS A 192 37.73 9.66 -7.94
C LYS A 192 37.45 11.07 -8.52
N LYS A 193 38.40 11.98 -8.28
CA LYS A 193 38.55 13.32 -8.89
C LYS A 193 38.29 13.30 -10.40
N LYS A 194 37.40 14.19 -10.88
CA LYS A 194 37.50 14.85 -12.20
C LYS A 194 37.36 16.37 -11.99
N SER A 195 38.15 17.15 -12.72
CA SER A 195 38.50 18.56 -12.48
C SER A 195 37.33 19.57 -12.47
N GLY A 196 37.47 20.62 -11.65
CA GLY A 196 36.44 21.60 -11.28
C GLY A 196 35.83 22.48 -12.38
N ALA A 197 36.38 22.53 -13.60
CA ALA A 197 35.73 23.25 -14.71
C ALA A 197 34.55 22.47 -15.33
N GLY A 198 34.61 21.14 -15.33
CA GLY A 198 33.54 20.29 -15.86
C GLY A 198 32.33 20.18 -14.92
N GLN A 199 32.53 20.42 -13.63
CA GLN A 199 31.52 20.29 -12.59
C GLN A 199 30.53 21.47 -12.63
N LEU A 200 31.03 22.70 -12.82
CA LEU A 200 30.22 23.90 -12.98
C LEU A 200 29.35 23.86 -14.25
N LEU A 201 29.96 23.44 -15.38
CA LEU A 201 29.24 23.24 -16.64
C LEU A 201 28.19 22.12 -16.51
N SER A 202 28.46 21.04 -15.77
CA SER A 202 27.47 19.97 -15.55
C SER A 202 26.28 20.42 -14.70
N LEU A 203 26.49 21.29 -13.70
CA LEU A 203 25.43 21.80 -12.84
C LEU A 203 24.52 22.79 -13.59
N ILE A 204 25.10 23.68 -14.40
CA ILE A 204 24.36 24.59 -15.27
C ILE A 204 23.59 23.81 -16.35
N ARG A 205 24.19 22.74 -16.90
CA ARG A 205 23.56 21.86 -17.90
C ARG A 205 22.41 21.03 -17.31
N ARG A 206 22.55 20.52 -16.07
CA ARG A 206 21.47 19.85 -15.34
C ARG A 206 20.28 20.78 -15.11
N ASN A 207 20.51 22.02 -14.69
CA ASN A 207 19.42 23.00 -14.52
C ASN A 207 18.68 23.30 -15.84
N ALA A 208 19.38 23.31 -16.98
CA ALA A 208 18.76 23.49 -18.29
C ALA A 208 17.98 22.25 -18.76
N GLU A 209 18.46 21.05 -18.49
CA GLU A 209 17.78 19.78 -18.83
C GLU A 209 16.53 19.56 -17.97
N THR A 210 16.61 19.84 -16.67
CA THR A 210 15.45 19.80 -15.76
C THR A 210 14.38 20.81 -16.19
N LYS A 211 14.77 22.03 -16.60
CA LYS A 211 13.82 23.02 -17.10
C LYS A 211 13.09 22.54 -18.37
N LYS A 212 13.82 21.95 -19.32
CA LYS A 212 13.23 21.35 -20.52
C LYS A 212 12.28 20.20 -20.20
N PHE A 213 12.62 19.36 -19.23
CA PHE A 213 11.77 18.27 -18.78
C PHE A 213 10.45 18.80 -18.19
N ILE A 214 10.52 19.83 -17.34
CA ILE A 214 9.34 20.49 -16.77
C ILE A 214 8.43 21.07 -17.86
N GLU A 215 8.99 21.83 -18.80
CA GLU A 215 8.23 22.42 -19.91
C GLU A 215 7.58 21.35 -20.81
N ARG A 216 8.27 20.22 -21.02
CA ARG A 216 7.86 19.20 -21.99
C ARG A 216 6.91 18.14 -21.45
N TYR A 217 7.03 17.77 -20.18
CA TYR A 217 6.29 16.64 -19.58
C TYR A 217 5.43 17.02 -18.38
N ILE A 218 5.81 18.06 -17.61
CA ILE A 218 5.06 18.46 -16.42
C ILE A 218 4.02 19.53 -16.75
N GLN A 219 4.40 20.53 -17.56
CA GLN A 219 3.52 21.65 -17.93
C GLN A 219 2.68 21.38 -19.18
N SER A 220 2.93 20.27 -19.89
CA SER A 220 2.14 19.90 -21.05
C SER A 220 0.95 19.05 -20.62
N ASP A 221 -0.27 19.44 -20.99
CA ASP A 221 -1.50 18.65 -20.76
C ASP A 221 -1.59 17.36 -21.61
N LYS A 222 -0.48 16.96 -22.25
CA LYS A 222 -0.43 15.79 -23.13
C LYS A 222 -0.21 14.49 -22.36
N MET A 223 0.22 14.58 -21.10
CA MET A 223 0.61 13.44 -20.29
C MET A 223 -0.32 13.34 -19.08
N SER A 224 -0.81 12.14 -18.77
CA SER A 224 -1.60 11.90 -17.57
C SER A 224 -0.76 12.03 -16.31
N THR A 225 -1.40 12.29 -15.17
CA THR A 225 -0.73 12.40 -13.86
C THR A 225 0.11 11.17 -13.52
N GLU A 226 -0.37 9.96 -13.86
CA GLU A 226 0.36 8.72 -13.60
C GLU A 226 1.61 8.59 -14.49
N GLN A 227 1.50 8.95 -15.78
CA GLN A 227 2.64 8.95 -16.69
C GLN A 227 3.68 10.01 -16.26
N THR A 228 3.23 11.18 -15.81
CA THR A 228 4.10 12.24 -15.29
C THR A 228 4.87 11.81 -14.06
N ASN A 229 4.21 11.14 -13.10
CA ASN A 229 4.87 10.58 -11.91
C ASN A 229 5.89 9.50 -12.28
N PHE A 230 5.56 8.60 -13.21
CA PHE A 230 6.51 7.59 -13.68
C PHE A 230 7.78 8.20 -14.31
N LEU A 231 7.66 9.33 -15.03
CA LEU A 231 8.82 10.03 -15.59
C LEU A 231 9.63 10.77 -14.52
N LEU A 232 8.99 11.28 -13.46
CA LEU A 232 9.67 11.85 -12.30
C LEU A 232 10.49 10.78 -11.56
N ASP A 233 9.91 9.60 -11.32
CA ASP A 233 10.63 8.47 -10.71
C ASP A 233 11.87 8.10 -11.53
N CYS A 234 11.79 8.09 -12.87
CA CYS A 234 12.94 7.83 -13.72
C CYS A 234 14.04 8.90 -13.58
N LEU A 235 13.67 10.16 -13.37
CA LEU A 235 14.62 11.25 -13.15
C LEU A 235 15.26 11.15 -11.76
N GLU A 236 14.50 10.76 -10.73
CA GLU A 236 14.99 10.48 -9.37
C GLU A 236 15.96 9.29 -9.33
N GLU A 237 15.72 8.28 -10.16
CA GLU A 237 16.63 7.15 -10.38
C GLU A 237 17.92 7.55 -11.14
N GLY A 238 18.05 8.81 -11.55
CA GLY A 238 19.26 9.37 -12.18
C GLY A 238 19.33 9.21 -13.69
N MET A 239 18.23 8.85 -14.36
CA MET A 239 18.16 8.77 -15.82
C MET A 239 18.22 10.17 -16.45
N SER A 240 18.96 10.32 -17.56
CA SER A 240 19.02 11.60 -18.25
C SER A 240 17.72 11.91 -19.00
N VAL A 241 17.40 13.19 -19.18
CA VAL A 241 16.20 13.62 -19.93
C VAL A 241 16.18 13.07 -21.35
N LYS A 242 17.36 12.87 -21.96
CA LYS A 242 17.50 12.28 -23.30
C LYS A 242 17.14 10.80 -23.34
N ASP A 243 17.51 10.04 -22.31
CA ASP A 243 17.16 8.62 -22.24
C ASP A 243 15.68 8.44 -21.96
N ILE A 244 15.09 9.35 -21.18
CA ILE A 244 13.65 9.39 -20.93
C ILE A 244 12.87 9.65 -22.23
N GLU A 245 13.36 10.54 -23.11
CA GLU A 245 12.72 10.84 -24.40
C GLU A 245 12.54 9.60 -25.29
N ALA A 246 13.34 8.54 -25.12
CA ALA A 246 13.25 7.31 -25.92
C ALA A 246 11.95 6.52 -25.69
N PHE A 247 11.30 6.70 -24.53
CA PHE A 247 10.08 5.98 -24.16
C PHE A 247 8.95 6.88 -23.65
N ALA A 248 9.22 8.18 -23.44
CA ALA A 248 8.24 9.15 -22.97
C ALA A 248 7.37 9.71 -24.10
N ALA A 249 6.34 8.94 -24.50
CA ALA A 249 5.35 9.36 -25.50
C ALA A 249 3.92 9.42 -24.91
N PRO A 250 3.19 10.54 -25.10
CA PRO A 250 1.82 10.75 -24.60
C PRO A 250 0.81 9.63 -24.85
N GLY A 251 0.90 8.95 -26.00
CA GLY A 251 -0.04 7.90 -26.41
C GLY A 251 0.30 6.49 -25.90
N LEU A 252 1.35 6.32 -25.11
CA LEU A 252 1.77 5.02 -24.59
C LEU A 252 1.21 4.78 -23.19
N SER A 253 0.70 3.57 -22.92
CA SER A 253 0.34 3.19 -21.56
C SER A 253 1.57 3.07 -20.66
N LEU A 254 1.39 3.20 -19.34
CA LEU A 254 2.46 3.03 -18.35
C LEU A 254 3.20 1.69 -18.51
N GLU A 255 2.47 0.62 -18.83
CA GLU A 255 3.05 -0.70 -19.04
C GLU A 255 3.97 -0.73 -20.28
N MET A 256 3.56 -0.07 -21.36
CA MET A 256 4.38 0.06 -22.57
C MET A 256 5.63 0.91 -22.30
N MET A 257 5.49 2.02 -21.57
CA MET A 257 6.62 2.87 -21.17
C MET A 257 7.62 2.13 -20.28
N SER A 258 7.13 1.33 -19.32
CA SER A 258 7.96 0.50 -18.44
C SER A 258 8.70 -0.60 -19.21
N ARG A 259 8.04 -1.24 -20.19
CA ARG A 259 8.68 -2.23 -21.06
C ARG A 259 9.76 -1.58 -21.93
N LEU A 260 9.49 -0.42 -22.53
CA LEU A 260 10.46 0.32 -23.34
C LEU A 260 11.66 0.82 -22.52
N LYS A 261 11.44 1.28 -21.27
CA LYS A 261 12.50 1.61 -20.32
C LYS A 261 13.43 0.40 -20.07
N LYS A 262 12.88 -0.80 -19.92
CA LYS A 262 13.70 -2.02 -19.76
C LYS A 262 14.52 -2.35 -21.00
N PHE A 263 14.00 -2.08 -22.20
CA PHE A 263 14.77 -2.24 -23.43
C PHE A 263 15.90 -1.21 -23.53
N SER A 264 15.64 0.07 -23.26
CA SER A 264 16.66 1.11 -23.32
C SER A 264 17.77 0.91 -22.28
N GLN A 265 17.46 0.33 -21.12
CA GLN A 265 18.45 -0.02 -20.10
C GLN A 265 19.32 -1.24 -20.46
N LYS A 266 18.80 -2.15 -21.30
CA LYS A 266 19.52 -3.36 -21.71
C LYS A 266 20.66 -3.05 -22.69
N ASP A 267 20.47 -2.04 -23.54
CA ASP A 267 21.46 -1.60 -24.51
C ASP A 267 22.68 -0.88 -23.88
N TYR A 268 22.59 -0.45 -22.62
CA TYR A 268 23.71 0.13 -21.85
C TYR A 268 24.47 -0.89 -20.98
N GLY A 269 24.03 -2.15 -20.95
CA GLY A 269 24.60 -3.22 -20.11
C GLY A 269 25.53 -4.21 -20.86
N GLU A 270 25.73 -4.02 -22.17
CA GLU A 270 26.65 -4.80 -22.99
C GLU A 270 27.81 -3.91 -23.50
N GLU A 271 28.66 -3.42 -22.60
CA GLU A 271 30.06 -3.07 -22.84
C GLU A 271 30.93 -3.38 -21.61
#